data_AF-A0A453PPZ5-F1
#
_entry.id   AF-A0A453PPZ5-F1
#
_cell.length_a   1.000
_cell.length_b   1.000
_cell.length_c   1.000
_cell.angle_alpha   90.00
_cell.angle_beta   90.00
_cell.angle_gamma   90.00
#
_symmetry.space_group_name_H-M   'P 1'
#
loop_
_entity.id
_entity.type
_entity.pdbx_description
1 polymer ?
#
loop_
_entity_poly.entity_id
_entity_poly.type
_entity_poly.pdbx_seq_one_letter_code
_entity_poly.pdbx_strand_id
1 'polypeptide(L)' 'AISKPASSHRFLSTDLDDAEDDPGSYFISAVCWKSDSPTMLTANSQGTIKVLVLAP' A
#
# COMPACT_ATOMS: atom_id res chain seq x y z
N ALA A 1 16.76 -9.37 -15.24
CA ALA A 1 15.30 -9.26 -15.01
C ALA A 1 15.03 -9.39 -13.52
N ILE A 2 14.09 -8.62 -12.97
CA ILE A 2 13.69 -8.77 -11.55
C ILE A 2 12.85 -10.05 -11.44
N SER A 3 13.21 -10.98 -10.54
CA SER A 3 12.55 -12.29 -10.43
C SER A 3 11.41 -12.30 -9.40
N LYS A 4 11.39 -11.32 -8.49
CA LYS A 4 10.40 -11.14 -7.42
C LYS A 4 10.19 -9.65 -7.14
N PRO A 5 8.98 -9.23 -6.70
CA PRO A 5 8.74 -7.85 -6.31
C PRO A 5 9.55 -7.49 -5.05
N ALA A 6 10.05 -6.26 -4.97
CA ALA A 6 10.76 -5.76 -3.79
C ALA A 6 9.85 -5.63 -2.55
N SER A 7 8.54 -5.44 -2.75
CA SER A 7 7.54 -5.51 -1.69
C SER A 7 6.14 -5.74 -2.28
N SER A 8 5.22 -6.28 -1.49
CA SER A 8 3.81 -6.44 -1.85
C SER A 8 2.94 -6.14 -0.62
N HIS A 9 1.92 -5.32 -0.81
CA HIS A 9 0.98 -4.97 0.24
C HIS A 9 -0.43 -4.83 -0.34
N ARG A 10 -1.41 -5.31 0.42
CA ARG A 10 -2.83 -5.11 0.15
C ARG A 10 -3.42 -4.31 1.29
N PHE A 11 -4.06 -3.19 0.96
CA PHE A 11 -4.88 -2.46 1.91
C PHE A 11 -6.09 -3.32 2.27
N LEU A 12 -6.34 -3.48 3.56
CA LEU A 12 -7.50 -4.17 4.11
C LEU A 12 -8.40 -3.10 4.73
N SER A 13 -9.71 -3.18 4.51
CA SER A 13 -10.65 -2.34 5.26
C SER A 13 -10.49 -2.65 6.74
N THR A 14 -10.29 -1.62 7.56
CA THR A 14 -10.07 -1.78 9.01
C THR A 14 -11.39 -1.87 9.78
N ASP A 15 -12.49 -1.47 9.14
CA ASP A 15 -13.82 -1.52 9.74
C ASP A 15 -14.41 -2.90 9.48
N LEU A 16 -14.30 -3.77 10.50
CA LEU A 16 -14.91 -5.10 10.53
C LEU A 16 -16.46 -5.05 10.50
N ASP A 17 -17.05 -3.84 10.58
CA ASP A 17 -18.50 -3.61 10.60
C ASP A 17 -19.09 -3.07 9.28
N ASP A 18 -18.26 -2.54 8.37
CA ASP A 18 -18.72 -2.11 7.04
C ASP A 18 -18.48 -3.23 6.02
N ALA A 19 -19.32 -4.26 6.12
CA ALA A 19 -19.40 -5.37 5.17
C ALA A 19 -19.83 -4.93 3.74
N GLU A 20 -20.14 -3.64 3.55
CA GLU A 20 -20.65 -3.06 2.30
C GLU A 20 -19.58 -2.30 1.50
N ASP A 21 -18.41 -2.07 2.08
CA ASP A 21 -17.34 -1.36 1.39
C ASP A 21 -16.47 -2.37 0.65
N ASP A 22 -16.87 -2.67 -0.59
CA ASP A 22 -16.18 -3.62 -1.45
C ASP A 22 -14.68 -3.31 -1.45
N PRO A 23 -13.79 -4.24 -1.09
CA PRO A 23 -12.34 -4.00 -1.07
C PRO A 23 -11.76 -3.61 -2.45
N GLY A 24 -12.57 -3.63 -3.52
CA GLY A 24 -12.27 -3.05 -4.83
C GLY A 24 -12.57 -1.56 -5.00
N SER A 25 -13.28 -0.92 -4.07
CA SER A 25 -13.70 0.49 -4.15
C SER A 25 -12.55 1.48 -4.00
N TYR A 26 -11.49 1.11 -3.28
CA TYR A 26 -10.33 1.98 -3.05
C TYR A 26 -9.17 1.67 -3.98
N PHE A 27 -8.58 2.73 -4.52
CA PHE A 27 -7.41 2.64 -5.41
C PHE A 27 -6.19 3.29 -4.77
N ILE A 28 -5.00 2.91 -5.23
CA ILE A 28 -3.75 3.56 -4.83
C ILE A 28 -3.67 4.94 -5.51
N SER A 29 -3.66 5.99 -4.70
CA SER A 29 -3.68 7.38 -5.17
C SER A 29 -2.27 7.97 -5.29
N ALA A 30 -1.33 7.54 -4.45
CA ALA A 30 0.05 8.02 -4.47
C ALA A 30 1.04 6.98 -3.94
N VAL A 31 2.26 7.04 -4.48
CA VAL A 31 3.42 6.26 -4.05
C VAL A 31 4.66 7.14 -4.07
N CYS A 32 5.51 7.06 -3.04
CA CYS A 32 6.79 7.76 -3.03
C CYS A 32 7.90 6.92 -2.40
N TRP A 33 9.10 7.03 -2.99
CA TRP A 33 10.31 6.35 -2.53
C TRP A 33 11.15 7.34 -1.75
N LYS A 34 11.70 6.89 -0.63
CA LYS A 34 12.69 7.65 0.11
C LYS A 34 14.06 7.39 -0.52
N SER A 35 14.72 8.44 -1.02
CA SER A 35 15.92 8.32 -1.88
C SER A 35 17.14 7.73 -1.18
N ASP A 36 17.21 7.84 0.14
CA ASP A 36 18.34 7.46 0.99
C ASP A 36 18.07 6.19 1.83
N SER A 37 17.00 5.44 1.56
CA SER A 37 16.67 4.21 2.30
C SER A 37 15.76 3.26 1.51
N PRO A 38 15.75 1.95 1.82
CA PRO A 38 14.82 0.99 1.19
C PRO A 38 13.40 1.14 1.76
N THR A 39 12.86 2.36 1.80
CA THR A 39 11.56 2.67 2.36
C THR A 39 10.68 3.36 1.33
N MET A 40 9.43 2.96 1.29
CA MET A 40 8.41 3.51 0.41
C MET A 40 7.16 3.85 1.21
N LEU A 41 6.49 4.93 0.84
CA LEU A 41 5.16 5.27 1.32
C LEU A 41 4.15 5.03 0.20
N THR A 42 2.97 4.55 0.58
CA THR A 42 1.83 4.38 -0.32
C THR A 42 0.56 4.88 0.36
N ALA A 43 -0.30 5.54 -0.41
CA ALA A 43 -1.58 6.04 0.04
C ALA A 43 -2.70 5.54 -0.87
N ASN A 44 -3.86 5.20 -0.30
CA ASN A 44 -5.07 4.88 -1.05
C ASN A 44 -6.07 6.04 -1.05
N SER A 45 -7.14 5.93 -1.85
CA SER A 45 -8.19 6.95 -1.98
C SER A 45 -9.04 7.14 -0.70
N GLN A 46 -8.99 6.20 0.25
CA GLN A 46 -9.60 6.33 1.57
C GLN A 46 -8.81 7.26 2.51
N GLY A 47 -7.57 7.61 2.15
CA GLY A 47 -6.66 8.40 3.00
C GLY A 47 -5.80 7.56 3.94
N THR A 48 -5.76 6.23 3.78
CA THR A 48 -4.87 5.37 4.55
C THR A 48 -3.45 5.45 3.98
N ILE A 49 -2.46 5.66 4.85
CA ILE A 49 -1.03 5.69 4.50
C ILE A 49 -0.32 4.49 5.12
N LYS A 50 0.51 3.81 4.33
CA LYS A 50 1.36 2.70 4.79
C LYS A 50 2.82 2.94 4.45
N VAL A 51 3.69 2.60 5.39
CA VAL A 51 5.14 2.57 5.21
C VAL A 51 5.56 1.14 4.93
N LEU A 52 6.29 0.92 3.84
CA LEU A 52 6.82 -0.37 3.45
C LEU A 52 8.35 -0.31 3.45
N VAL A 53 8.97 -1.35 3.99
CA VAL A 53 10.39 -1.61 3.78
C VAL A 53 10.51 -2.52 2.57
N LEU A 54 11.37 -2.13 1.62
CA LEU A 54 11.68 -2.90 0.43
C LEU A 54 12.70 -3.99 0.78
N ALA A 55 12.53 -5.17 0.19
CA ALA A 55 13.50 -6.24 0.27
C ALA A 55 14.85 -5.79 -0.36
N PRO A 56 15.98 -6.31 0.14
CA PRO A 56 17.30 -6.03 -0.42
C PRO A 56 17.45 -6.45 -1.89
#